data_AF-A0A930RFS2-F1
#
_entry.id   AF-A0A930RFS2-F1
#
_cell.length_a   1.000
_cell.length_b   1.000
_cell.length_c   1.000
_cell.angle_alpha   90.00
_cell.angle_beta   90.00
_cell.angle_gamma   90.00
#
_symmetry.space_group_name_H-M   'P 1'
#
loop_
_entity.id
_entity.type
_entity.pdbx_description
1 polymer ?
#
loop_
_entity_poly.entity_id
_entity_poly.type
_entity_poly.pdbx_seq_one_letter_code
_entity_poly.pdbx_strand_id
1 'polypeptide(L)'
;MMKNILVPVDGSEGADRAIEQAVTLAKICGAKLNFLYVANINQLAINAVLSDAILDSVTKAGNVVLDRAMEMVPEGIEKESFSDTG
;
A
#
# COMPACT_ATOMS: atom_id res chain seq x y z
N MET A 1 -20.27 13.15 2.81
CA MET A 1 -18.82 13.31 3.10
C MET A 1 -18.13 11.99 2.77
N MET A 2 -16.90 12.04 2.26
CA MET A 2 -16.14 10.86 1.85
C MET A 2 -15.76 10.03 3.09
N LYS A 3 -16.03 8.73 3.08
CA LYS A 3 -15.84 7.84 4.24
C LYS A 3 -14.58 6.98 4.17
N ASN A 4 -14.13 6.66 2.95
CA ASN A 4 -12.99 5.80 2.69
C ASN A 4 -12.14 6.43 1.59
N ILE A 5 -10.83 6.45 1.81
CA ILE A 5 -9.84 6.89 0.82
C ILE A 5 -8.92 5.69 0.54
N LEU A 6 -8.84 5.28 -0.71
CA LEU A 6 -7.88 4.28 -1.16
C LEU A 6 -6.60 4.97 -1.61
N VAL A 7 -5.46 4.53 -1.09
CA VAL A 7 -4.14 5.10 -1.37
C VAL A 7 -3.25 3.98 -1.92
N PRO A 8 -3.01 3.93 -3.24
CA PRO A 8 -2.06 3.01 -3.80
C PRO A 8 -0.64 3.39 -3.38
N VAL A 9 0.17 2.41 -3.00
CA VAL A 9 1.55 2.59 -2.58
C VAL A 9 2.46 1.61 -3.30
N ASP A 10 3.60 2.09 -3.77
CA ASP A 10 4.64 1.31 -4.45
C ASP A 10 6.02 1.46 -3.79
N GLY A 11 6.09 2.20 -2.67
CA GLY A 11 7.32 2.50 -1.94
C GLY A 11 8.13 3.67 -2.50
N SER A 12 7.63 4.34 -3.54
CA SER A 12 8.26 5.54 -4.11
C SER A 12 8.05 6.78 -3.24
N GLU A 13 8.93 7.78 -3.38
CA GLU A 13 8.75 9.10 -2.76
C GLU A 13 7.44 9.78 -3.21
N GLY A 14 7.02 9.52 -4.46
CA GLY A 14 5.73 10.00 -4.97
C GLY A 14 4.55 9.42 -4.20
N ALA A 15 4.59 8.13 -3.89
CA ALA A 15 3.59 7.49 -3.03
C ALA A 15 3.63 8.06 -1.61
N ASP A 16 4.81 8.25 -1.02
CA ASP A 16 4.96 8.85 0.32
C ASP A 16 4.27 10.22 0.41
N ARG A 17 4.47 11.08 -0.59
CA ARG A 17 3.79 12.39 -0.66
C ARG A 17 2.29 12.27 -0.83
N ALA A 18 1.81 11.26 -1.56
CA ALA A 18 0.38 10.98 -1.68
C ALA A 18 -0.24 10.57 -0.35
N ILE A 19 0.48 9.80 0.48
CA ILE A 19 0.05 9.43 1.84
C ILE A 19 -0.17 10.69 2.70
N GLU A 20 0.76 11.64 2.68
CA GLU A 20 0.64 12.90 3.44
C GLU A 20 -0.63 13.70 3.06
N GLN A 21 -0.96 13.75 1.77
CA GLN A 21 -2.17 14.42 1.30
C GLN A 21 -3.43 13.64 1.71
N ALA A 22 -3.40 12.31 1.61
CA ALA A 22 -4.50 11.46 2.04
C ALA A 22 -4.79 11.61 3.55
N VAL A 23 -3.74 11.68 4.38
CA VAL A 23 -3.86 11.97 5.83
C VAL A 23 -4.54 13.31 6.07
N THR A 24 -4.18 14.34 5.31
CA THR A 24 -4.80 15.67 5.43
C THR A 24 -6.31 15.61 5.12
N LEU A 25 -6.67 14.95 4.02
CA LEU A 25 -8.08 14.77 3.63
C LEU A 25 -8.85 13.93 4.65
N ALA A 26 -8.25 12.86 5.17
CA ALA A 26 -8.85 11.99 6.17
C ALA A 26 -9.18 12.73 7.47
N LYS A 27 -8.29 13.61 7.94
CA LYS A 27 -8.53 14.46 9.12
C LYS A 27 -9.71 15.41 8.91
N ILE A 28 -9.82 16.02 7.73
CA ILE A 28 -10.90 16.96 7.41
C ILE A 28 -12.24 16.22 7.28
N CYS A 29 -12.24 15.02 6.70
CA CYS A 29 -13.45 14.27 6.38
C CYS A 29 -13.88 13.26 7.44
N GLY A 30 -13.05 12.98 8.44
CA GLY A 30 -13.23 11.82 9.33
C GLY A 30 -13.24 10.49 8.55
N ALA A 31 -12.38 10.36 7.54
CA ALA A 31 -12.37 9.21 6.64
C ALA A 31 -11.32 8.17 7.05
N LYS A 32 -11.59 6.90 6.76
CA LYS A 32 -10.62 5.79 6.87
C LYS A 32 -9.66 5.78 5.69
N LEU A 33 -8.38 5.52 5.94
CA LEU A 33 -7.39 5.26 4.91
C LEU A 33 -7.25 3.76 4.64
N ASN A 34 -7.23 3.38 3.37
CA ASN A 34 -6.98 2.01 2.94
C ASN A 34 -5.76 2.03 2.01
N PHE A 35 -4.69 1.34 2.37
CA PHE A 35 -3.48 1.26 1.55
C PHE A 35 -3.51 0.01 0.69
N LEU A 36 -3.16 0.15 -0.59
CA LEU A 36 -3.07 -0.97 -1.52
C LEU A 36 -1.68 -1.02 -2.13
N TYR A 37 -0.98 -2.12 -1.91
CA TYR A 37 0.23 -2.46 -2.66
C TYR A 37 -0.10 -3.55 -3.68
N VAL A 38 0.36 -3.36 -4.92
CA VAL A 38 0.20 -4.37 -5.98
C VAL A 38 1.58 -4.81 -6.45
N ALA A 39 1.91 -6.07 -6.16
CA ALA A 39 3.11 -6.69 -6.69
C ALA A 39 2.92 -7.03 -8.17
N ASN A 40 3.67 -6.37 -9.06
CA ASN A 40 3.65 -6.69 -10.48
C ASN A 40 4.46 -7.97 -10.75
N ILE A 41 3.82 -9.13 -10.64
CA ILE A 41 4.45 -10.43 -10.88
C ILE A 41 4.35 -10.85 -12.35
N ASN A 42 3.47 -10.25 -13.14
CA ASN A 42 3.40 -10.47 -14.58
C ASN A 42 4.73 -10.20 -15.27
N GLN A 43 5.51 -9.20 -14.83
CA GLN A 43 6.85 -8.95 -15.35
C GLN A 43 7.85 -10.06 -15.01
N LEU A 44 7.68 -10.75 -13.88
CA LEU A 44 8.50 -11.90 -13.49
C LEU A 44 8.05 -13.20 -14.17
N ALA A 45 6.75 -13.33 -14.46
CA ALA A 45 6.12 -14.52 -15.01
C ALA A 45 6.36 -14.74 -16.51
N ILE A 46 6.96 -13.77 -17.22
CA ILE A 46 7.14 -13.84 -18.69
C ILE A 46 7.94 -15.09 -19.11
N ASN A 47 8.83 -15.61 -18.26
CA ASN A 47 9.75 -16.70 -18.66
C ASN A 47 9.95 -17.82 -17.61
N ALA A 48 9.23 -17.84 -16.49
CA ALA A 48 9.47 -18.82 -15.43
C ALA A 48 8.22 -19.19 -14.65
N VAL A 49 8.14 -20.47 -14.25
CA VAL A 49 7.30 -20.88 -13.11
C VAL A 49 7.87 -20.17 -11.88
N LEU A 50 7.12 -19.22 -11.32
CA LEU A 50 7.47 -18.61 -10.05
C LEU A 50 7.44 -19.68 -8.97
N SER A 51 8.56 -19.86 -8.28
CA SER A 51 8.61 -20.71 -7.10
C SER A 51 7.93 -20.02 -5.92
N ASP A 52 7.40 -20.80 -4.98
CA ASP A 52 6.82 -20.29 -3.74
C ASP A 52 7.79 -19.37 -2.99
N ALA A 53 9.09 -19.66 -3.04
CA ALA A 53 10.12 -18.83 -2.43
C ALA A 53 10.20 -17.41 -3.04
N ILE A 54 9.95 -17.25 -4.35
CA ILE A 54 9.91 -15.93 -4.99
C ILE A 54 8.62 -15.21 -4.61
N LEU A 55 7.47 -15.91 -4.61
CA LEU A 55 6.19 -15.33 -4.19
C LEU A 55 6.24 -14.83 -2.73
N ASP A 56 6.86 -15.61 -1.84
CA ASP A 56 7.11 -15.21 -0.45
C ASP A 56 7.98 -13.95 -0.36
N SER A 57 9.03 -13.87 -1.19
CA SER A 57 9.94 -12.72 -1.21
C SER A 57 9.25 -11.47 -1.70
N VAL A 58 8.41 -11.59 -2.75
CA VAL A 58 7.59 -10.50 -3.28
C VAL A 58 6.57 -10.02 -2.24
N THR A 59 5.91 -10.95 -1.56
CA THR A 59 4.94 -10.65 -0.50
C THR A 59 5.62 -9.90 0.66
N LYS A 60 6.79 -10.37 1.11
CA LYS A 60 7.57 -9.71 2.15
C LYS A 60 7.98 -8.29 1.76
N ALA A 61 8.42 -8.09 0.52
CA ALA A 61 8.75 -6.75 0.03
C ALA A 61 7.54 -5.80 0.04
N GLY A 62 6.37 -6.29 -0.38
CA GLY A 62 5.12 -5.52 -0.31
C GLY A 62 4.73 -5.16 1.12
N ASN A 63 4.88 -6.09 2.07
CA ASN A 63 4.58 -5.83 3.48
C ASN A 63 5.48 -4.72 4.06
N VAL A 64 6.77 -4.67 3.70
CA VAL A 64 7.67 -3.58 4.14
C VAL A 64 7.17 -2.21 3.65
N VAL A 65 6.66 -2.13 2.41
CA VAL A 65 6.08 -0.90 1.87
C VAL A 65 4.80 -0.52 2.62
N LEU A 66 3.93 -1.50 2.88
CA LEU A 66 2.67 -1.28 3.60
C LEU A 66 2.91 -0.87 5.07
N ASP A 67 3.84 -1.51 5.76
CA ASP A 67 4.20 -1.20 7.15
C ASP A 67 4.68 0.25 7.26
N ARG A 68 5.58 0.67 6.37
CA ARG A 68 6.03 2.07 6.28
C ARG A 68 4.87 3.03 6.02
N ALA A 69 3.97 2.70 5.09
CA ALA A 69 2.81 3.53 4.79
C ALA A 69 1.88 3.67 6.01
N MET A 70 1.68 2.60 6.75
CA MET A 70 0.89 2.59 7.97
C MET A 70 1.55 3.44 9.07
N GLU A 71 2.86 3.39 9.23
CA GLU A 71 3.62 4.20 10.21
C GLU A 71 3.53 5.72 9.94
N MET A 72 3.40 6.13 8.67
CA MET A 72 3.24 7.54 8.30
C MET A 72 1.88 8.15 8.72
N VAL A 73 0.90 7.32 9.06
CA VAL A 73 -0.43 7.79 9.46
C VAL A 73 -0.47 8.05 10.97
N PRO A 74 -0.77 9.28 11.41
CA PRO A 74 -0.85 9.63 12.82
C PRO A 74 -1.98 8.90 13.54
N GLU A 75 -1.90 8.84 14.86
CA GLU A 75 -2.97 8.29 15.70
C GLU A 75 -4.31 9.02 15.48
N GLY A 76 -5.41 8.31 15.73
CA GLY A 76 -6.77 8.85 15.59
C GLY A 76 -7.35 8.80 14.17
N ILE A 77 -6.60 8.30 13.18
CA ILE A 77 -7.10 8.00 11.84
C ILE A 77 -7.18 6.49 11.67
N GLU A 78 -8.37 5.97 11.36
CA GLU A 78 -8.54 4.57 11.00
C GLU A 78 -7.77 4.25 9.72
N LYS A 79 -7.01 3.15 9.74
CA LYS A 79 -6.16 2.73 8.64
C LYS A 79 -6.13 1.21 8.51
N GLU A 80 -6.04 0.73 7.27
CA GLU A 80 -5.91 -0.69 6.94
C GLU A 80 -5.04 -0.85 5.69
N SER A 81 -4.36 -1.98 5.55
CA SER A 81 -3.48 -2.29 4.42
C SER A 81 -3.92 -3.57 3.71
N PHE A 82 -3.75 -3.57 2.39
CA PHE A 82 -4.07 -4.67 1.50
C PHE A 82 -2.90 -4.89 0.53
N SER A 83 -2.61 -6.15 0.24
CA SER A 83 -1.61 -6.56 -0.74
C SER A 83 -2.28 -7.43 -1.79
N ASP A 84 -1.94 -7.22 -3.05
CA ASP A 84 -2.43 -8.00 -4.19
C ASP A 84 -1.28 -8.31 -5.15
N THR A 85 -1.44 -9.35 -5.96
CA THR A 85 -0.51 -9.71 -7.03
C THR A 85 -1.16 -9.44 -8.37
N GLY A 86 -0.55 -8.55 -9.14
CA GLY A 86 -0.99 -8.12 -10.46
C GLY A 86 -0.51 -9.00 -11.59
#